data_AF-A0A0N0M082-F1
#
_entry.id   AF-A0A0N0M082-F1
#
_cell.length_a   1.000
_cell.length_b   1.000
_cell.length_c   1.000
_cell.angle_alpha   90.00
_cell.angle_beta   90.00
_cell.angle_gamma   90.00
#
_symmetry.space_group_name_H-M   'P 1'
#
loop_
_entity.id
_entity.type
_entity.pdbx_description
1 polymer ?
#
loop_
_entity_poly.entity_id
_entity_poly.type
_entity_poly.pdbx_seq_one_letter_code
_entity_poly.pdbx_strand_id
1 'polypeptide(L)'
;MFCNTELDCLHDSINIAYYLSEPLFYICFLAISLSLKNIPGRYWLVSFLVCCLVSSAFYNMYPLAGSFLPFSIEYYQAYLLTARLIYNFSVFILLPAFLFNLWSSKVLNTSAASILLSWRGRVTRSIYWFVAVSNAVLFISIIHGLSNMGDYPMEETWFSTGLMYLTLFVVLGCLIWINLMVTIKRWHDLNISGWMTLCFLIPFIGSISCIIYLGFAKGKQKANRFGEALTQ
;
A
#
# COMPACT_ATOMS: atom_id res chain seq x y z
N MET A 1 -42.00 8.48 13.24
CA MET A 1 -42.33 9.32 14.42
C MET A 1 -41.12 9.21 15.32
N PHE A 2 -40.14 10.07 15.09
CA PHE A 2 -38.80 9.93 15.66
C PHE A 2 -38.73 10.70 16.98
N CYS A 3 -38.32 9.98 18.02
CA CYS A 3 -38.15 10.38 19.42
C CYS A 3 -39.43 10.53 20.24
N ASN A 4 -39.50 9.78 21.34
CA ASN A 4 -40.55 9.92 22.35
C ASN A 4 -40.20 10.98 23.42
N THR A 5 -38.94 11.43 23.49
CA THR A 5 -38.46 12.48 24.40
C THR A 5 -37.46 13.42 23.71
N GLU A 6 -37.35 14.68 24.17
CA GLU A 6 -36.39 15.67 23.64
C GLU A 6 -34.93 15.21 23.76
N LEU A 7 -34.60 14.44 24.79
CA LEU A 7 -33.25 13.94 25.06
C LEU A 7 -32.82 12.87 24.05
N ASP A 8 -33.73 11.97 23.68
CA ASP A 8 -33.48 10.92 22.69
C ASP A 8 -33.18 11.53 21.30
N CYS A 9 -33.88 12.61 20.95
CA CYS A 9 -33.65 13.33 19.70
C CYS A 9 -32.32 14.08 19.64
N LEU A 10 -31.87 14.61 20.76
CA LEU A 10 -30.54 15.20 20.85
C LEU A 10 -29.46 14.11 20.73
N HIS A 11 -29.65 12.94 21.35
CA HIS A 11 -28.69 11.85 21.30
C HIS A 11 -28.57 11.24 19.88
N ASP A 12 -29.71 11.00 19.22
CA ASP A 12 -29.72 10.47 17.85
C ASP A 12 -29.09 11.45 16.85
N SER A 13 -29.35 12.75 16.99
CA SER A 13 -28.74 13.77 16.12
C SER A 13 -27.22 13.88 16.31
N ILE A 14 -26.72 13.75 17.54
CA ILE A 14 -25.27 13.71 17.83
C ILE A 14 -24.62 12.47 17.22
N ASN A 15 -25.25 11.30 17.33
CA ASN A 15 -24.73 10.05 16.77
C ASN A 15 -24.67 10.11 15.24
N ILE A 16 -25.71 10.62 14.58
CA ILE A 16 -25.70 10.82 13.12
C ILE A 16 -24.58 11.79 12.70
N ALA A 17 -24.39 12.89 13.43
CA ALA A 17 -23.32 13.84 13.14
C ALA A 17 -21.92 13.22 13.30
N TYR A 18 -21.72 12.38 14.32
CA TYR A 18 -20.48 11.66 14.53
C TYR A 18 -20.18 10.70 13.37
N TYR A 19 -21.15 9.87 12.97
CA TYR A 19 -21.00 8.91 11.86
C TYR A 19 -20.78 9.58 10.49
N LEU A 20 -21.30 10.81 10.27
CA LEU A 20 -21.05 11.56 9.03
C LEU A 20 -19.74 12.36 9.03
N SER A 21 -19.14 12.65 10.19
CA SER A 21 -17.97 13.54 10.28
C SER A 21 -16.75 13.02 9.51
N GLU A 22 -16.43 11.73 9.66
CA GLU A 22 -15.35 11.02 8.98
C GLU A 22 -15.46 11.06 7.43
N PRO A 23 -16.56 10.61 6.80
CA PRO A 23 -16.68 10.67 5.35
C PRO A 23 -16.71 12.10 4.82
N LEU A 24 -17.32 13.05 5.54
CA LEU A 24 -17.29 14.47 5.15
C LEU A 24 -15.87 15.03 5.13
N PHE A 25 -15.03 14.67 6.11
CA PHE A 25 -13.63 15.05 6.14
C PHE A 25 -12.88 14.57 4.88
N TYR A 26 -13.03 13.29 4.51
CA TYR A 26 -12.39 12.75 3.31
C TYR A 26 -12.94 13.38 2.02
N ILE A 27 -14.23 13.72 1.94
CA ILE A 27 -14.81 14.44 0.80
C ILE A 27 -14.17 15.82 0.63
N CYS A 28 -14.03 16.59 1.73
CA CYS A 28 -13.39 17.90 1.70
C CYS A 28 -11.93 17.79 1.22
N PHE A 29 -11.16 16.85 1.79
CA PHE A 29 -9.77 16.63 1.36
C PHE A 29 -9.65 16.16 -0.09
N LEU A 30 -10.57 15.31 -0.56
CA LEU A 30 -10.62 14.88 -1.94
C LEU A 30 -10.89 16.05 -2.88
N ALA A 31 -11.85 16.92 -2.55
CA ALA A 31 -12.16 18.12 -3.33
C ALA A 31 -10.95 19.06 -3.42
N ILE A 32 -10.26 19.30 -2.30
CA ILE A 32 -9.02 20.09 -2.26
C ILE A 32 -7.93 19.43 -3.13
N SER A 33 -7.70 18.13 -2.95
CA SER A 33 -6.70 17.40 -3.74
C SER A 33 -7.00 17.39 -5.24
N LEU A 34 -8.27 17.40 -5.64
CA LEU A 34 -8.65 17.47 -7.05
C LEU A 34 -8.48 18.89 -7.63
N SER A 35 -8.60 19.91 -6.79
CA SER A 35 -8.40 21.32 -7.16
C SER A 35 -6.92 21.66 -7.36
N LEU A 36 -6.02 21.01 -6.62
CA LEU A 36 -4.57 21.21 -6.72
C LEU A 36 -3.99 20.45 -7.92
N LYS A 37 -3.67 21.16 -9.01
CA LYS A 37 -3.19 20.54 -10.27
C LYS A 37 -1.73 20.09 -10.25
N ASN A 38 -0.86 20.69 -9.44
CA ASN A 38 0.60 20.52 -9.53
C ASN A 38 1.23 19.65 -8.43
N ILE A 39 0.48 18.71 -7.84
CA ILE A 39 1.03 17.82 -6.81
C ILE A 39 1.72 16.61 -7.48
N PRO A 40 3.02 16.37 -7.24
CA PRO A 40 3.68 15.16 -7.73
C PRO A 40 3.04 13.93 -7.07
N GLY A 41 2.67 12.94 -7.90
CA GLY A 41 2.02 11.74 -7.39
C GLY A 41 0.55 11.92 -6.99
N ARG A 42 -0.14 12.95 -7.48
CA ARG A 42 -1.57 13.21 -7.23
C ARG A 42 -2.46 11.96 -7.32
N TYR A 43 -2.22 11.07 -8.28
CA TYR A 43 -3.01 9.84 -8.43
C TYR A 43 -2.97 8.96 -7.17
N TRP A 44 -1.81 8.85 -6.51
CA TRP A 44 -1.68 8.09 -5.25
C TRP A 44 -2.46 8.73 -4.11
N LEU A 45 -2.42 10.06 -4.00
CA LEU A 45 -3.18 10.81 -2.99
C LEU A 45 -4.69 10.68 -3.21
N VAL A 46 -5.15 10.80 -4.46
CA VAL A 46 -6.56 10.65 -4.81
C VAL A 46 -7.03 9.23 -4.52
N SER A 47 -6.27 8.20 -4.92
CA SER A 47 -6.61 6.81 -4.61
C SER A 47 -6.66 6.55 -3.10
N PHE A 48 -5.70 7.09 -2.34
CA PHE A 48 -5.70 7.01 -0.88
C PHE A 48 -6.98 7.60 -0.27
N LEU A 49 -7.32 8.83 -0.65
CA LEU A 49 -8.50 9.54 -0.13
C LEU A 49 -9.81 8.83 -0.53
N VAL A 50 -9.89 8.30 -1.76
CA VAL A 50 -11.05 7.54 -2.22
C VAL A 50 -11.21 6.25 -1.40
N CYS A 51 -10.14 5.49 -1.18
CA CYS A 51 -10.24 4.26 -0.39
C CYS A 51 -10.55 4.54 1.09
N CYS A 52 -10.02 5.61 1.68
CA CYS A 52 -10.42 6.05 3.03
C CYS A 52 -11.88 6.50 3.10
N LEU A 53 -12.37 7.22 2.08
CA LEU A 53 -13.78 7.60 1.97
C LEU A 53 -14.69 6.37 1.87
N VAL A 54 -14.34 5.43 0.99
CA VAL A 54 -15.08 4.16 0.85
C VAL A 54 -15.07 3.41 2.17
N SER A 55 -13.91 3.23 2.81
CA SER A 55 -13.83 2.52 4.08
C SER A 55 -14.65 3.18 5.20
N SER A 56 -14.60 4.51 5.33
CA SER A 56 -15.34 5.24 6.37
C SER A 56 -16.84 5.26 6.09
N ALA A 57 -17.25 5.44 4.83
CA ALA A 57 -18.63 5.30 4.42
C ALA A 57 -19.14 3.90 4.73
N PHE A 58 -18.32 2.88 4.48
CA PHE A 58 -18.69 1.53 4.82
C PHE A 58 -18.87 1.42 6.34
N TYR A 59 -17.79 1.58 7.12
CA TYR A 59 -17.81 1.44 8.58
C TYR A 59 -18.98 2.15 9.29
N ASN A 60 -19.34 3.35 8.84
CA ASN A 60 -20.38 4.18 9.45
C ASN A 60 -21.81 3.91 8.91
N MET A 61 -21.97 3.34 7.71
CA MET A 61 -23.31 3.07 7.14
C MET A 61 -24.03 1.93 7.86
N TYR A 62 -23.31 0.90 8.35
CA TYR A 62 -23.95 -0.24 9.01
C TYR A 62 -24.63 0.09 10.35
N PRO A 63 -23.99 0.75 11.34
CA PRO A 63 -24.69 1.11 12.58
C PRO A 63 -25.89 2.03 12.31
N LEU A 64 -25.78 2.89 11.30
CA LEU A 64 -26.87 3.76 10.85
C LEU A 64 -27.99 2.98 10.14
N ALA A 65 -27.69 1.90 9.41
CA ALA A 65 -28.67 1.06 8.74
C ALA A 65 -29.30 0.03 9.68
N GLY A 66 -28.57 -0.44 10.69
CA GLY A 66 -29.06 -1.36 11.72
C GLY A 66 -30.17 -0.78 12.59
N SER A 67 -30.27 0.56 12.69
CA SER A 67 -31.43 1.22 13.29
C SER A 67 -32.69 1.21 12.40
N PHE A 68 -32.56 0.90 11.10
CA PHE A 68 -33.66 0.90 10.13
C PHE A 68 -34.01 -0.48 9.55
N LEU A 69 -33.05 -1.42 9.47
CA LEU A 69 -33.22 -2.73 8.85
C LEU A 69 -32.62 -3.84 9.74
N PRO A 70 -33.31 -4.99 9.91
CA PRO A 70 -32.78 -6.13 10.66
C PRO A 70 -31.71 -6.85 9.83
N PHE A 71 -30.46 -6.38 9.91
CA PHE A 71 -29.31 -7.09 9.34
C PHE A 71 -28.86 -8.22 10.26
N SER A 72 -28.51 -9.38 9.70
CA SER A 72 -27.93 -10.48 10.49
C SER A 72 -26.49 -10.15 10.92
N ILE A 73 -26.07 -10.72 12.05
CA ILE A 73 -24.75 -10.51 12.69
C ILE A 73 -23.61 -11.01 11.78
N GLU A 74 -23.85 -11.99 10.92
CA GLU A 74 -22.86 -12.57 10.02
C GLU A 74 -22.41 -11.58 8.92
N TYR A 75 -23.37 -10.86 8.32
CA TYR A 75 -23.06 -9.81 7.35
C TYR A 75 -22.33 -8.61 7.97
N TYR A 76 -22.55 -8.35 9.28
CA TYR A 76 -21.84 -7.28 10.00
C TYR A 76 -20.34 -7.51 10.03
N GLN A 77 -19.92 -8.73 10.39
CA GLN A 77 -18.51 -9.08 10.53
C GLN A 77 -17.78 -9.03 9.19
N ALA A 78 -18.40 -9.57 8.13
CA ALA A 78 -17.84 -9.49 6.77
C ALA A 78 -17.66 -8.03 6.31
N TYR A 79 -18.64 -7.18 6.62
CA TYR A 79 -18.60 -5.77 6.26
C TYR A 79 -17.53 -4.98 7.03
N LEU A 80 -17.41 -5.20 8.34
CA LEU A 80 -16.34 -4.62 9.14
C LEU A 80 -14.95 -5.07 8.68
N LEU A 81 -14.80 -6.35 8.34
CA LEU A 81 -13.56 -6.90 7.81
C LEU A 81 -13.18 -6.22 6.50
N THR A 82 -14.12 -6.14 5.55
CA THR A 82 -13.87 -5.48 4.25
C THR A 82 -13.50 -4.00 4.40
N ALA A 83 -14.20 -3.24 5.24
CA ALA A 83 -13.85 -1.86 5.54
C ALA A 83 -12.43 -1.76 6.13
N ARG A 84 -12.11 -2.59 7.15
CA ARG A 84 -10.79 -2.61 7.78
C ARG A 84 -9.68 -2.94 6.78
N LEU A 85 -9.90 -3.88 5.87
CA LEU A 85 -8.94 -4.22 4.81
C LEU A 85 -8.69 -3.04 3.87
N ILE A 86 -9.75 -2.35 3.43
CA ILE A 86 -9.64 -1.17 2.56
C ILE A 86 -8.87 -0.05 3.28
N TYR A 87 -9.19 0.22 4.55
CA TYR A 87 -8.48 1.22 5.35
C TYR A 87 -6.99 0.88 5.50
N ASN A 88 -6.68 -0.36 5.88
CA ASN A 88 -5.29 -0.81 6.03
C ASN A 88 -4.51 -0.74 4.71
N PHE A 89 -5.12 -1.15 3.60
CA PHE A 89 -4.51 -0.99 2.27
C PHE A 89 -4.20 0.49 1.97
N SER A 90 -5.13 1.38 2.29
CA SER A 90 -4.96 2.82 2.09
C SER A 90 -3.78 3.36 2.90
N VAL A 91 -3.74 3.08 4.20
CA VAL A 91 -2.74 3.63 5.13
C VAL A 91 -1.37 2.99 4.94
N PHE A 92 -1.28 1.68 4.72
CA PHE A 92 0.00 0.98 4.66
C PHE A 92 0.61 0.90 3.26
N ILE A 93 -0.17 1.12 2.20
CA ILE A 93 0.32 1.03 0.81
C ILE A 93 0.20 2.37 0.10
N LEU A 94 -1.02 2.92 -0.02
CA LEU A 94 -1.24 4.12 -0.85
C LEU A 94 -0.60 5.38 -0.26
N LEU A 95 -0.70 5.57 1.05
CA LEU A 95 -0.09 6.71 1.73
C LEU A 95 1.46 6.68 1.65
N PRO A 96 2.16 5.59 2.00
CA PRO A 96 3.60 5.49 1.79
C PRO A 96 4.02 5.65 0.34
N ALA A 97 3.24 5.12 -0.62
CA ALA A 97 3.52 5.32 -2.05
C ALA A 97 3.42 6.80 -2.46
N PHE A 98 2.42 7.52 -1.94
CA PHE A 98 2.30 8.96 -2.14
C PHE A 98 3.49 9.72 -1.54
N LEU A 99 3.83 9.45 -0.27
CA LEU A 99 4.95 10.10 0.41
C LEU A 99 6.28 9.81 -0.27
N PHE A 100 6.50 8.57 -0.70
CA PHE A 100 7.69 8.18 -1.45
C PHE A 100 7.77 8.88 -2.81
N ASN A 101 6.63 9.05 -3.51
CA ASN A 101 6.58 9.79 -4.77
C ASN A 101 6.83 11.29 -4.56
N LEU A 102 6.31 11.87 -3.48
CA LEU A 102 6.56 13.25 -3.13
C LEU A 102 8.05 13.49 -2.83
N TRP A 103 8.67 12.59 -2.07
CA TRP A 103 10.11 12.62 -1.79
C TRP A 103 10.94 12.40 -3.06
N SER A 104 10.64 11.37 -3.86
CA SER A 104 11.40 11.04 -5.06
C SER A 104 11.31 12.13 -6.11
N SER A 105 10.15 12.75 -6.27
CA SER A 105 9.98 13.85 -7.21
C SER A 105 10.74 15.10 -6.79
N LYS A 106 10.87 15.35 -5.48
CA LYS A 106 11.62 16.52 -4.97
C LYS A 106 13.13 16.29 -4.96
N VAL A 107 13.59 15.12 -4.56
CA VAL A 107 15.02 14.81 -4.35
C VAL A 107 15.67 14.26 -5.61
N LEU A 108 14.99 13.36 -6.32
CA LEU A 108 15.56 12.62 -7.45
C LEU A 108 15.03 13.12 -8.80
N ASN A 109 14.06 14.03 -8.81
CA ASN A 109 13.35 14.50 -10.01
C ASN A 109 12.75 13.34 -10.85
N THR A 110 12.33 12.26 -10.18
CA THR A 110 11.68 11.11 -10.84
C THR A 110 10.46 10.63 -10.05
N SER A 111 9.52 9.99 -10.74
CA SER A 111 8.34 9.42 -10.11
C SER A 111 8.63 8.10 -9.40
N ALA A 112 7.97 7.85 -8.27
CA ALA A 112 8.05 6.58 -7.54
C ALA A 112 7.76 5.37 -8.43
N ALA A 113 6.77 5.47 -9.32
CA ALA A 113 6.42 4.39 -10.24
C ALA A 113 7.58 4.04 -11.20
N SER A 114 8.34 5.04 -11.66
CA SER A 114 9.55 4.80 -12.45
C SER A 114 10.63 4.08 -11.63
N ILE A 115 10.76 4.42 -10.34
CA ILE A 115 11.72 3.78 -9.44
C ILE A 115 11.30 2.37 -9.01
N LEU A 116 10.00 2.08 -8.86
CA LEU A 116 9.54 0.80 -8.31
C LEU A 116 9.06 -0.19 -9.37
N LEU A 117 8.46 0.28 -10.47
CA LEU A 117 7.74 -0.57 -11.42
C LEU A 117 8.39 -0.66 -12.81
N SER A 118 9.23 0.31 -13.19
CA SER A 118 9.95 0.30 -14.48
C SER A 118 11.28 -0.44 -14.37
N TRP A 119 11.69 -1.12 -15.45
CA TRP A 119 13.02 -1.76 -15.56
C TRP A 119 14.10 -0.80 -16.07
N ARG A 120 13.73 0.37 -16.60
CA ARG A 120 14.67 1.33 -17.19
C ARG A 120 15.26 2.26 -16.14
N GLY A 121 16.51 2.68 -16.37
CA GLY A 121 17.23 3.58 -15.48
C GLY A 121 18.15 2.84 -14.51
N ARG A 122 18.59 3.57 -13.48
CA ARG A 122 19.59 3.15 -12.50
C ARG A 122 19.05 3.40 -11.10
N VAL A 123 19.52 2.64 -10.11
CA VAL A 123 19.14 2.85 -8.70
C VAL A 123 20.39 2.90 -7.82
N THR A 124 20.44 3.89 -6.91
CA THR A 124 21.54 4.05 -5.94
C THR A 124 21.46 3.01 -4.83
N ARG A 125 22.57 2.80 -4.11
CA ARG A 125 22.66 1.85 -3.00
C ARG A 125 21.65 2.13 -1.88
N SER A 126 21.38 3.41 -1.59
CA SER A 126 20.49 3.81 -0.50
C SER A 126 19.05 3.43 -0.81
N ILE A 127 18.60 3.68 -2.04
CA ILE A 127 17.26 3.30 -2.49
C ILE A 127 17.13 1.77 -2.57
N TYR A 128 18.17 1.07 -3.03
CA TYR A 128 18.18 -0.40 -3.04
C TYR A 128 17.97 -0.98 -1.64
N TRP A 129 18.74 -0.53 -0.65
CA TRP A 129 18.58 -0.97 0.74
C TRP A 129 17.27 -0.53 1.37
N PHE A 130 16.82 0.69 1.09
CA PHE A 130 15.55 1.19 1.59
C PHE A 130 14.37 0.32 1.12
N VAL A 131 14.33 -0.01 -0.19
CA VAL A 131 13.29 -0.89 -0.73
C VAL A 131 13.43 -2.31 -0.20
N ALA A 132 14.65 -2.85 -0.11
CA ALA A 132 14.88 -4.19 0.44
C ALA A 132 14.42 -4.32 1.89
N VAL A 133 14.78 -3.36 2.75
CA VAL A 133 14.36 -3.32 4.16
C VAL A 133 12.85 -3.11 4.27
N SER A 134 12.28 -2.19 3.50
CA SER A 134 10.82 -1.94 3.50
C SER A 134 10.05 -3.20 3.12
N ASN A 135 10.49 -3.90 2.07
CA ASN A 135 9.87 -5.16 1.66
C ASN A 135 10.07 -6.28 2.68
N ALA A 136 11.22 -6.35 3.36
CA ALA A 136 11.46 -7.31 4.43
C ALA A 136 10.52 -7.08 5.63
N VAL A 137 10.34 -5.81 6.05
CA VAL A 137 9.39 -5.45 7.11
C VAL A 137 7.97 -5.83 6.72
N LEU A 138 7.53 -5.49 5.50
CA LEU A 138 6.20 -5.87 5.00
C LEU A 138 6.02 -7.39 4.98
N PHE A 139 7.03 -8.14 4.55
CA PHE A 139 6.98 -9.60 4.51
C PHE A 139 6.86 -10.21 5.92
N ILE A 140 7.62 -9.70 6.90
CA ILE A 140 7.50 -10.11 8.31
C ILE A 140 6.11 -9.80 8.86
N SER A 141 5.57 -8.61 8.58
CA SER A 141 4.22 -8.22 8.99
C SER A 141 3.15 -9.12 8.39
N ILE A 142 3.30 -9.56 7.14
CA ILE A 142 2.38 -10.51 6.49
C ILE A 142 2.45 -11.88 7.20
N ILE A 143 3.65 -12.39 7.48
CA ILE A 143 3.81 -13.67 8.20
C ILE A 143 3.17 -13.59 9.59
N HIS A 144 3.42 -12.49 10.32
CA HIS A 144 2.82 -12.29 11.64
C HIS A 144 1.29 -12.14 11.55
N GLY A 145 0.79 -11.45 10.54
CA GLY A 145 -0.66 -11.38 10.27
C GLY A 145 -1.26 -12.77 10.07
N LEU A 146 -0.61 -13.60 9.25
CA LEU A 146 -1.06 -14.97 8.98
C LEU A 146 -1.01 -15.87 10.21
N SER A 147 0.02 -15.77 11.05
CA SER A 147 0.11 -16.59 12.26
C SER A 147 -0.99 -16.29 13.28
N ASN A 148 -1.49 -15.05 13.32
CA ASN A 148 -2.57 -14.63 14.22
C ASN A 148 -3.97 -14.82 13.62
N MET A 149 -4.09 -15.19 12.33
CA MET A 149 -5.40 -15.41 11.70
C MET A 149 -6.11 -16.66 12.23
N GLY A 150 -5.37 -17.66 12.72
CA GLY A 150 -5.94 -18.89 13.30
C GLY A 150 -6.75 -18.68 14.59
N ASP A 151 -6.63 -17.51 15.22
CA ASP A 151 -7.35 -17.17 16.46
C ASP A 151 -8.72 -16.50 16.19
N TYR A 152 -9.02 -16.13 14.95
CA TYR A 152 -10.31 -15.54 14.60
C TYR A 152 -11.33 -16.65 14.29
N PRO A 153 -12.52 -16.64 14.90
CA PRO A 153 -13.59 -17.55 14.54
C PRO A 153 -14.17 -17.16 13.18
N MET A 154 -13.50 -17.55 12.10
CA MET A 154 -14.04 -17.48 10.75
C MET A 154 -14.84 -18.75 10.49
N GLU A 155 -16.07 -18.61 10.00
CA GLU A 155 -16.72 -19.71 9.29
C GLU A 155 -15.87 -20.03 8.05
N GLU A 156 -15.25 -21.20 8.02
CA GLU A 156 -14.43 -21.66 6.89
C GLU A 156 -15.30 -21.96 5.67
N THR A 157 -15.77 -20.91 5.02
CA THR A 157 -16.38 -21.01 3.70
C THR A 157 -15.28 -21.01 2.64
N TRP A 158 -15.46 -21.81 1.59
CA TRP A 158 -14.51 -21.93 0.47
C TRP A 158 -14.22 -20.57 -0.18
N PHE A 159 -15.21 -19.69 -0.18
CA PHE A 159 -15.09 -18.32 -0.70
C PHE A 159 -14.13 -17.46 0.14
N SER A 160 -14.26 -17.50 1.47
CA SER A 160 -13.41 -16.71 2.37
C SER A 160 -11.94 -17.13 2.31
N THR A 161 -11.69 -18.44 2.33
CA THR A 161 -10.36 -19.03 2.21
C THR A 161 -9.73 -18.73 0.84
N GLY A 162 -10.51 -18.84 -0.24
CA GLY A 162 -10.05 -18.51 -1.59
C GLY A 162 -9.66 -17.05 -1.75
N LEU A 163 -10.45 -16.12 -1.21
CA LEU A 163 -10.17 -14.69 -1.25
C LEU A 163 -8.90 -14.33 -0.46
N MET A 164 -8.67 -14.98 0.68
CA MET A 164 -7.44 -14.82 1.47
C MET A 164 -6.20 -15.22 0.67
N TYR A 165 -6.18 -16.43 0.11
CA TYR A 165 -5.03 -16.90 -0.68
C TYR A 165 -4.80 -16.06 -1.95
N LEU A 166 -5.87 -15.63 -2.62
CA LEU A 166 -5.76 -14.72 -3.76
C LEU A 166 -5.11 -13.39 -3.36
N THR A 167 -5.55 -12.82 -2.23
CA THR A 167 -5.00 -11.56 -1.70
C THR A 167 -3.51 -11.73 -1.39
N LEU A 168 -3.12 -12.82 -0.72
CA LEU A 168 -1.72 -13.12 -0.44
C LEU A 168 -0.90 -13.28 -1.71
N PHE A 169 -1.42 -14.01 -2.69
CA PHE A 169 -0.74 -14.21 -3.97
C PHE A 169 -0.47 -12.89 -4.69
N VAL A 170 -1.47 -12.00 -4.74
CA VAL A 170 -1.33 -10.67 -5.36
C VAL A 170 -0.29 -9.82 -4.61
N VAL A 171 -0.37 -9.75 -3.27
CA VAL A 171 0.55 -8.96 -2.46
C VAL A 171 1.99 -9.46 -2.60
N LEU A 172 2.22 -10.76 -2.47
CA LEU A 172 3.54 -11.37 -2.63
C LEU A 172 4.08 -11.15 -4.04
N GLY A 173 3.24 -11.31 -5.07
CA GLY A 173 3.60 -11.03 -6.46
C GLY A 173 4.07 -9.59 -6.66
N CYS A 174 3.36 -8.61 -6.08
CA CYS A 174 3.76 -7.20 -6.13
C CYS A 174 5.10 -6.94 -5.43
N LEU A 175 5.34 -7.51 -4.24
CA LEU A 175 6.60 -7.34 -3.51
C LEU A 175 7.79 -7.94 -4.27
N ILE A 176 7.60 -9.12 -4.87
CA ILE A 176 8.62 -9.77 -5.72
C ILE A 176 8.91 -8.90 -6.94
N TRP A 177 7.87 -8.39 -7.61
CA TRP A 177 8.01 -7.53 -8.78
C TRP A 177 8.83 -6.27 -8.48
N ILE A 178 8.51 -5.57 -7.38
CA ILE A 178 9.23 -4.35 -6.97
C ILE A 178 10.71 -4.65 -6.69
N ASN A 179 11.00 -5.72 -5.94
CA ASN A 179 12.38 -6.14 -5.67
C ASN A 179 13.14 -6.48 -6.96
N LEU A 180 12.49 -7.16 -7.91
CA LEU A 180 13.07 -7.53 -9.19
C LEU A 180 13.45 -6.27 -10.00
N MET A 181 12.52 -5.31 -10.14
CA MET A 181 12.76 -4.07 -10.89
C MET A 181 13.91 -3.25 -10.28
N VAL A 182 13.96 -3.13 -8.96
CA VAL A 182 15.02 -2.40 -8.26
C VAL A 182 16.37 -3.11 -8.38
N THR A 183 16.40 -4.44 -8.30
CA THR A 183 17.62 -5.25 -8.46
C THR A 183 18.19 -5.13 -9.87
N ILE A 184 17.33 -5.22 -10.90
CA ILE A 184 17.73 -4.98 -12.30
C ILE A 184 18.40 -3.61 -12.46
N LYS A 185 17.80 -2.56 -11.89
CA LYS A 185 18.35 -1.20 -11.98
C LYS A 185 19.61 -1.00 -11.13
N ARG A 186 19.82 -1.81 -10.09
CA ARG A 186 21.08 -1.84 -9.34
C ARG A 186 22.21 -2.46 -10.17
N TRP A 187 21.93 -3.54 -10.92
CA TRP A 187 22.88 -4.05 -11.92
C TRP A 187 23.22 -3.02 -13.00
N HIS A 188 22.21 -2.31 -13.49
CA HIS A 188 22.40 -1.22 -14.44
C HIS A 188 23.30 -0.11 -13.89
N ASP A 189 23.24 0.18 -12.59
CA ASP A 189 24.10 1.18 -11.94
C ASP A 189 25.59 0.78 -11.94
N LEU A 190 25.87 -0.52 -11.92
CA LEU A 190 27.22 -1.10 -12.07
C LEU A 190 27.65 -1.26 -13.53
N ASN A 191 26.82 -0.81 -14.48
CA ASN A 191 26.99 -1.01 -15.91
C ASN A 191 26.96 -2.49 -16.33
N ILE A 192 26.22 -3.33 -15.61
CA ILE A 192 26.03 -4.77 -15.88
C ILE A 192 24.59 -5.00 -16.38
N SER A 193 24.34 -6.07 -17.14
CA SER A 193 23.00 -6.40 -17.61
C SER A 193 22.07 -6.85 -16.47
N GLY A 194 20.80 -6.46 -16.53
CA GLY A 194 19.77 -6.89 -15.57
C GLY A 194 19.56 -8.41 -15.49
N TRP A 195 19.98 -9.15 -16.52
CA TRP A 195 19.97 -10.61 -16.57
C TRP A 195 20.77 -11.27 -15.44
N MET A 196 21.75 -10.57 -14.84
CA MET A 196 22.45 -11.06 -13.65
C MET A 196 21.52 -11.22 -12.44
N THR A 197 20.31 -10.69 -12.48
CA THR A 197 19.29 -10.99 -11.48
C THR A 197 18.88 -12.48 -11.47
N LEU A 198 19.06 -13.21 -12.58
CA LEU A 198 18.82 -14.66 -12.61
C LEU A 198 19.76 -15.44 -11.68
N CYS A 199 20.90 -14.87 -11.28
CA CYS A 199 21.79 -15.48 -10.29
C CYS A 199 21.11 -15.69 -8.92
N PHE A 200 20.03 -14.95 -8.62
CA PHE A 200 19.22 -15.19 -7.43
C PHE A 200 18.49 -16.55 -7.45
N LEU A 201 18.30 -17.16 -8.63
CA LEU A 201 17.71 -18.50 -8.74
C LEU A 201 18.66 -19.60 -8.26
N ILE A 202 19.96 -19.30 -8.11
CA ILE A 202 20.94 -20.22 -7.52
C ILE A 202 20.90 -20.02 -6.00
N PRO A 203 20.35 -20.97 -5.23
CA PRO A 203 20.16 -20.81 -3.80
C PRO A 203 21.51 -20.72 -3.08
N PHE A 204 21.52 -20.01 -1.94
CA PHE A 204 22.69 -19.75 -1.11
C PHE A 204 23.80 -18.97 -1.82
N ILE A 205 24.59 -19.60 -2.68
CA ILE A 205 25.79 -18.99 -3.26
C ILE A 205 25.40 -17.81 -4.16
N GLY A 206 24.44 -17.99 -5.07
CA GLY A 206 24.03 -16.94 -6.01
C GLY A 206 23.34 -15.78 -5.31
N SER A 207 22.29 -16.07 -4.56
CA SER A 207 21.52 -15.07 -3.80
C SER A 207 22.39 -14.27 -2.81
N ILE A 208 23.19 -14.91 -1.96
CA ILE A 208 24.02 -14.21 -0.96
C ILE A 208 25.10 -13.38 -1.65
N SER A 209 25.81 -13.94 -2.64
CA SER A 209 26.87 -13.20 -3.36
C SER A 209 26.30 -11.99 -4.08
N CYS A 210 25.11 -12.11 -4.68
CA CYS A 210 24.43 -11.00 -5.35
C CYS A 210 24.00 -9.91 -4.37
N ILE A 211 23.43 -10.27 -3.21
CA ILE A 211 23.04 -9.29 -2.18
C ILE A 211 24.27 -8.53 -1.67
N ILE A 212 25.36 -9.24 -1.35
CA ILE A 212 26.60 -8.61 -0.88
C ILE A 212 27.17 -7.70 -1.98
N TYR A 213 27.32 -8.20 -3.20
CA TYR A 213 27.88 -7.42 -4.30
C TYR A 213 27.05 -6.17 -4.59
N LEU A 214 25.73 -6.30 -4.74
CA LEU A 214 24.84 -5.18 -5.05
C LEU A 214 24.71 -4.19 -3.89
N GLY A 215 24.77 -4.68 -2.65
CA GLY A 215 24.64 -3.90 -1.44
C GLY A 215 25.86 -3.02 -1.14
N PHE A 216 27.07 -3.49 -1.46
CA PHE A 216 28.31 -2.78 -1.13
C PHE A 216 29.04 -2.17 -2.33
N ALA A 217 28.88 -2.72 -3.54
CA ALA A 217 29.58 -2.19 -4.70
C ALA A 217 29.13 -0.75 -5.01
N LYS A 218 30.11 0.14 -5.23
CA LYS A 218 29.86 1.54 -5.58
C LYS A 218 29.40 1.65 -7.03
N GLY A 219 28.35 2.44 -7.25
CA GLY A 219 27.86 2.81 -8.57
C GLY A 219 28.86 3.59 -9.42
N LYS A 220 28.71 3.55 -10.75
CA LYS A 220 29.51 4.39 -11.66
C LYS A 220 29.04 5.85 -11.57
N GLN A 221 29.94 6.83 -11.43
CA GLN A 221 29.51 8.23 -11.31
C GLN A 221 29.07 8.84 -12.64
N LYS A 222 29.74 8.44 -13.74
CA LYS A 222 29.43 8.92 -15.09
C LYS A 222 28.17 8.25 -15.64
N ALA A 223 27.57 8.89 -16.65
CA ALA A 223 26.54 8.27 -17.48
C ALA A 223 27.04 6.94 -18.05
N ASN A 224 26.15 5.96 -18.13
CA ASN A 224 26.42 4.66 -18.72
C ASN A 224 25.31 4.30 -19.72
N ARG A 225 25.37 3.10 -20.32
CA ARG A 225 24.39 2.65 -21.33
C ARG A 225 22.93 2.58 -20.85
N PHE A 226 22.70 2.70 -19.54
CA PHE A 226 21.38 2.66 -18.92
C PHE A 226 20.89 4.04 -18.45
N GLY A 227 21.65 5.11 -18.77
CA GLY A 227 21.28 6.49 -18.51
C GLY A 227 22.19 7.21 -17.50
N GLU A 228 21.74 8.40 -17.12
CA GLU A 228 22.39 9.23 -16.12
C GLU A 228 22.26 8.63 -14.72
N ALA A 229 23.21 8.94 -13.85
CA ALA A 229 23.10 8.56 -12.45
C ALA A 229 21.95 9.34 -11.79
N LEU A 230 21.21 8.69 -10.88
CA LEU A 230 20.06 9.27 -10.16
C LEU A 230 20.40 10.42 -9.19
N THR A 231 21.54 11.10 -9.36
CA THR A 231 22.26 11.97 -8.40
C THR A 231 22.91 11.20 -7.24
N GLN A 232 24.07 11.69 -6.77
CA GLN A 232 24.90 11.06 -5.73
C GLN A 232 24.72 11.73 -4.38
#